data_AF-A0A962ZP84-F1
#
_entry.id   AF-A0A962ZP84-F1
#
_cell.length_a   1.000
_cell.length_b   1.000
_cell.length_c   1.000
_cell.angle_alpha   90.00
_cell.angle_beta   90.00
_cell.angle_gamma   90.00
#
_symmetry.space_group_name_H-M   'P 1'
#
loop_
_entity.id
_entity.type
_entity.pdbx_description
1 polymer ?
#
loop_
_entity_poly.entity_id
_entity_poly.type
_entity_poly.pdbx_seq_one_letter_code
_entity_poly.pdbx_strand_id
1 'polypeptide(L)'
;MKSLIRALFCVCSLLCAAMAGATAETRGEIVAMKRLTEAQYRNTIADIFGSETGIYGRFEPDYRRDHLIAVGSAWTSVSPSGFEQYERMALGIAEQVLNEAVRDRYLQCELPKSHIAGDACARAFLDYYGKRIFRRPLSERERADRLVIAAKIMQLGGDAYEGLEHALASLLVSPAFLFRMEILEPDPAEPGGERLTGYSKAARLSYFLWNTTPDEALLAAAGNGELHTRDGLR
;
A
#
# COMPACT_ATOMS: atom_id res chain seq x y z
N MET A 1 -37.36 58.25 13.67
CA MET A 1 -37.00 59.00 14.90
C MET A 1 -37.20 58.09 16.10
N LYS A 2 -36.12 57.82 16.86
CA LYS A 2 -36.05 57.34 18.26
C LYS A 2 -36.62 55.92 18.52
N SER A 3 -35.83 54.84 18.56
CA SER A 3 -34.81 54.41 19.55
C SER A 3 -35.37 53.70 20.79
N LEU A 4 -34.75 52.54 21.09
CA LEU A 4 -34.64 51.80 22.37
C LEU A 4 -35.81 50.94 22.86
N ILE A 5 -35.70 49.61 22.69
CA ILE A 5 -35.79 48.62 23.79
C ILE A 5 -34.78 47.48 23.51
N ARG A 6 -33.88 47.23 24.47
CA ARG A 6 -32.95 46.10 24.56
C ARG A 6 -33.66 44.91 25.22
N ALA A 7 -33.40 43.67 24.78
CA ALA A 7 -32.91 42.56 25.64
C ALA A 7 -32.92 41.20 24.92
N LEU A 8 -31.78 40.50 25.04
CA LEU A 8 -31.60 39.05 25.14
C LEU A 8 -32.30 38.15 24.10
N PHE A 9 -31.51 37.57 23.18
CA PHE A 9 -31.30 36.12 23.17
C PHE A 9 -29.95 35.80 22.53
N CYS A 10 -29.02 35.41 23.41
CA CYS A 10 -27.79 34.71 23.09
C CYS A 10 -28.16 33.27 22.68
N VAL A 11 -27.40 32.65 21.76
CA VAL A 11 -26.81 31.30 21.87
C VAL A 11 -26.56 30.67 20.49
N CYS A 12 -25.31 30.22 20.32
CA CYS A 12 -24.80 29.19 19.41
C CYS A 12 -24.71 29.47 17.90
N SER A 13 -23.78 30.35 17.54
CA SER A 13 -22.88 30.11 16.40
C SER A 13 -21.64 29.36 16.92
N LEU A 14 -21.69 28.02 16.91
CA LEU A 14 -20.51 27.18 17.15
C LEU A 14 -20.29 26.31 15.92
N LEU A 15 -19.17 26.64 15.26
CA LEU A 15 -18.55 25.98 14.13
C LEU A 15 -18.66 24.46 14.25
N CYS A 16 -19.37 23.85 13.31
CA CYS A 16 -19.19 22.44 12.99
C CYS A 16 -17.85 22.34 12.25
N ALA A 17 -16.77 22.15 13.00
CA ALA A 17 -15.48 21.77 12.45
C ALA A 17 -15.62 20.34 11.91
N ALA A 18 -15.83 20.24 10.60
CA ALA A 18 -15.76 18.98 9.89
C ALA A 18 -14.38 18.36 10.14
N MET A 19 -14.36 17.21 10.82
CA MET A 19 -13.21 16.31 10.87
C MET A 19 -13.03 15.72 9.47
N ALA A 20 -12.49 16.52 8.56
CA ALA A 20 -11.90 16.04 7.34
C ALA A 20 -10.60 15.34 7.74
N GLY A 21 -10.67 14.02 7.89
CA GLY A 21 -9.48 13.19 7.91
C GLY A 21 -8.76 13.40 6.58
N ALA A 22 -7.80 14.32 6.58
CA ALA A 22 -6.91 14.52 5.45
C ALA A 22 -6.14 13.22 5.28
N THR A 23 -6.42 12.49 4.20
CA THR A 23 -5.53 11.45 3.70
C THR A 23 -4.23 12.16 3.33
N ALA A 24 -3.29 12.19 4.26
CA ALA A 24 -1.98 12.78 4.07
C ALA A 24 -1.26 12.00 2.98
N GLU A 25 -1.32 12.51 1.75
CA GLU A 25 -0.39 12.15 0.70
C GLU A 25 1.01 12.38 1.27
N THR A 26 1.77 11.30 1.48
CA THR A 26 3.04 11.34 2.21
C THR A 26 4.06 12.13 1.40
N ARG A 27 4.10 13.45 1.58
CA ARG A 27 5.18 14.34 1.16
C ARG A 27 6.38 14.13 2.08
N GLY A 28 6.94 12.94 2.03
CA GLY A 28 8.19 12.61 2.70
C GLY A 28 9.30 12.43 1.67
N GLU A 29 10.53 12.80 2.05
CA GLU A 29 11.69 12.59 1.19
C GLU A 29 12.06 11.10 1.18
N ILE A 30 12.16 10.50 -0.01
CA ILE A 30 12.65 9.13 -0.15
C ILE A 30 14.17 9.16 -0.07
N VAL A 31 14.73 8.64 1.01
CA VAL A 31 16.18 8.66 1.26
C VAL A 31 16.87 7.34 0.93
N ALA A 32 16.11 6.26 0.78
CA ALA A 32 16.63 4.99 0.28
C ALA A 32 15.55 4.16 -0.42
N MET A 33 15.96 3.41 -1.43
CA MET A 33 15.13 2.39 -2.08
C MET A 33 15.91 1.08 -2.10
N LYS A 34 15.32 0.01 -1.56
CA LYS A 34 15.91 -1.33 -1.56
C LYS A 34 15.00 -2.30 -2.28
N ARG A 35 15.43 -2.84 -3.42
CA ARG A 35 14.62 -3.84 -4.14
C ARG A 35 14.36 -5.04 -3.22
N LEU A 36 13.17 -5.61 -3.27
CA LEU A 36 12.92 -6.89 -2.62
C LEU A 36 13.84 -7.95 -3.25
N THR A 37 14.53 -8.69 -2.39
CA THR A 37 15.20 -9.93 -2.82
C THR A 37 14.16 -10.96 -3.23
N GLU A 38 14.57 -11.99 -3.98
CA GLU A 38 13.65 -13.08 -4.35
C GLU A 38 12.96 -13.69 -3.11
N ALA A 39 13.72 -13.99 -2.06
CA ALA A 39 13.18 -14.55 -0.82
C ALA A 39 12.16 -13.61 -0.16
N GLN A 40 12.44 -12.31 -0.13
CA GLN A 40 11.54 -11.31 0.44
C GLN A 40 10.24 -11.18 -0.35
N TYR A 41 10.32 -11.20 -1.68
CA TYR A 41 9.16 -11.16 -2.54
C TYR A 41 8.29 -12.40 -2.29
N ARG A 42 8.88 -13.60 -2.31
CA ARG A 42 8.16 -14.86 -2.08
C ARG A 42 7.48 -14.92 -0.72
N ASN A 43 8.21 -14.57 0.35
CA ASN A 43 7.64 -14.52 1.70
C ASN A 43 6.50 -13.50 1.80
N THR A 44 6.67 -12.33 1.19
CA THR A 44 5.63 -11.28 1.19
C THR A 44 4.35 -11.76 0.49
N ILE A 45 4.46 -12.43 -0.66
CA ILE A 45 3.30 -13.00 -1.35
C ILE A 45 2.65 -14.10 -0.51
N ALA A 46 3.45 -14.98 0.10
CA ALA A 46 2.94 -16.06 0.95
C ALA A 46 2.19 -15.54 2.18
N ASP A 47 2.64 -14.45 2.81
CA ASP A 47 1.96 -13.87 3.97
C ASP A 47 0.67 -13.11 3.59
N ILE A 48 0.62 -12.54 2.38
CA ILE A 48 -0.56 -11.78 1.92
C ILE A 48 -1.62 -12.70 1.32
N PHE A 49 -1.22 -13.69 0.52
CA PHE A 49 -2.10 -14.53 -0.30
C PHE A 49 -2.01 -16.01 0.02
N GLY A 50 -1.28 -16.41 1.06
CA GLY A 50 -1.08 -17.81 1.42
C GLY A 50 0.09 -18.47 0.68
N SER A 51 0.72 -19.43 1.36
CA SER A 51 1.90 -20.17 0.89
C SER A 51 1.67 -21.02 -0.36
N GLU A 52 0.42 -21.30 -0.70
CA GLU A 52 0.00 -22.02 -1.88
C GLU A 52 0.10 -21.19 -3.17
N THR A 53 0.19 -19.86 -3.05
CA THR A 53 0.24 -18.96 -4.22
C THR A 53 1.56 -19.16 -4.96
N GLY A 54 1.49 -19.79 -6.14
CA GLY A 54 2.65 -20.07 -6.96
C GLY A 54 3.19 -18.82 -7.63
N ILE A 55 4.51 -18.63 -7.59
CA ILE A 55 5.18 -17.53 -8.29
C ILE A 55 5.98 -18.09 -9.45
N TYR A 56 5.45 -17.89 -10.65
CA TYR A 56 6.00 -18.41 -11.90
C TYR A 56 6.68 -17.30 -12.70
N GLY A 57 8.00 -17.32 -12.70
CA GLY A 57 8.79 -16.33 -13.41
C GLY A 57 10.26 -16.43 -13.04
N ARG A 58 11.07 -15.54 -13.61
CA ARG A 58 12.48 -15.41 -13.25
C ARG A 58 12.69 -14.06 -12.58
N PHE A 59 13.26 -14.09 -11.39
CA PHE A 59 13.68 -12.88 -10.71
C PHE A 59 14.90 -12.28 -11.39
N GLU A 60 14.94 -10.95 -11.40
CA GLU A 60 16.16 -10.23 -11.70
C GLU A 60 17.26 -10.67 -10.74
N PRO A 61 18.49 -10.96 -11.22
CA PRO A 61 19.58 -11.38 -10.36
C PRO A 61 19.80 -10.38 -9.23
N ASP A 62 19.92 -10.89 -8.01
CA ASP A 62 20.28 -10.09 -6.86
C ASP A 62 21.76 -9.69 -6.94
N TYR A 63 22.04 -8.44 -6.56
CA TYR A 63 23.40 -7.94 -6.49
C TYR A 63 23.96 -8.23 -5.10
N ARG A 64 25.11 -8.90 -5.02
CA ARG A 64 25.83 -9.13 -3.77
C ARG A 64 26.94 -8.09 -3.64
N ARG A 65 26.90 -7.31 -2.57
CA ARG A 65 27.93 -6.33 -2.23
C ARG A 65 28.49 -6.64 -0.85
N ASP A 66 29.80 -6.58 -0.69
CA ASP A 66 30.48 -6.89 0.59
C ASP A 66 30.04 -8.25 1.15
N HIS A 67 29.87 -9.23 0.25
CA HIS A 67 29.36 -10.59 0.52
C HIS A 67 27.89 -10.68 0.98
N LEU A 68 27.15 -9.57 1.05
CA LEU A 68 25.77 -9.51 1.55
C LEU A 68 24.79 -9.06 0.45
N ILE A 69 23.76 -9.87 0.18
CA ILE A 69 22.68 -9.50 -0.76
C ILE A 69 21.86 -8.32 -0.23
N ALA A 70 21.61 -8.28 1.09
CA ALA A 70 20.84 -7.20 1.72
C ALA A 70 21.45 -5.81 1.46
N VAL A 71 22.78 -5.69 1.43
CA VAL A 71 23.48 -4.43 1.13
C VAL A 71 23.37 -4.08 -0.35
N GLY A 72 23.50 -5.08 -1.23
CA GLY A 72 23.42 -4.86 -2.68
C GLY A 72 22.02 -4.51 -3.18
N SER A 73 20.95 -4.85 -2.45
CA SER A 73 19.57 -4.50 -2.80
C SER A 73 19.30 -2.99 -2.91
N ALA A 74 20.14 -2.14 -2.30
CA ALA A 74 20.06 -0.68 -2.43
C ALA A 74 20.60 -0.15 -3.78
N TRP A 75 21.26 -1.00 -4.57
CA TRP A 75 21.97 -0.63 -5.81
C TRP A 75 21.37 -1.29 -7.06
N THR A 76 20.33 -2.11 -6.88
CA THR A 76 19.69 -2.85 -7.96
C THR A 76 18.58 -2.02 -8.61
N SER A 77 18.59 -1.94 -9.94
CA SER A 77 17.45 -1.48 -10.75
C SER A 77 16.62 -2.69 -11.23
N VAL A 78 15.58 -2.42 -12.02
CA VAL A 78 14.82 -3.43 -12.77
C VAL A 78 15.10 -3.17 -14.25
N SER A 79 15.62 -4.17 -14.98
CA SER A 79 15.80 -4.05 -16.42
C SER A 79 14.46 -4.23 -17.14
N PRO A 80 14.33 -3.85 -18.43
CA PRO A 80 13.10 -4.07 -19.17
C PRO A 80 12.64 -5.54 -19.17
N SER A 81 13.54 -6.49 -19.39
CA SER A 81 13.21 -7.92 -19.35
C SER A 81 12.86 -8.37 -17.92
N GLY A 82 13.51 -7.83 -16.90
CA GLY A 82 13.10 -8.06 -15.52
C GLY A 82 11.70 -7.56 -15.21
N PHE A 83 11.34 -6.39 -15.72
CA PHE A 83 10.02 -5.82 -15.53
C PHE A 83 8.94 -6.69 -16.19
N GLU A 84 9.17 -7.18 -17.41
CA GLU A 84 8.28 -8.14 -18.08
C GLU A 84 8.09 -9.42 -17.24
N GLN A 85 9.14 -9.88 -16.57
CA GLN A 85 9.05 -11.04 -15.69
C GLN A 85 8.27 -10.75 -14.40
N TYR A 86 8.43 -9.56 -13.82
CA TYR A 86 7.62 -9.12 -12.68
C TYR A 86 6.15 -8.96 -13.05
N GLU A 87 5.85 -8.43 -14.24
CA GLU A 87 4.48 -8.32 -14.76
C GLU A 87 3.84 -9.69 -14.95
N ARG A 88 4.56 -10.64 -15.54
CA ARG A 88 4.09 -12.03 -15.68
C ARG A 88 3.79 -12.66 -14.31
N MET A 89 4.69 -12.50 -13.33
CA MET A 89 4.47 -13.01 -11.98
C MET A 89 3.26 -12.34 -11.32
N ALA A 90 3.13 -11.03 -11.45
CA ALA A 90 2.03 -10.26 -10.89
C ALA A 90 0.66 -10.69 -11.45
N LEU A 91 0.56 -10.88 -12.77
CA LEU A 91 -0.65 -11.37 -13.43
C LEU A 91 -0.99 -12.80 -12.96
N GLY A 92 -0.01 -13.70 -12.94
CA GLY A 92 -0.23 -15.07 -12.48
C GLY A 92 -0.61 -15.17 -11.01
N ILE A 93 -0.10 -14.29 -10.15
CA ILE A 93 -0.55 -14.17 -8.75
C ILE A 93 -2.00 -13.67 -8.70
N ALA A 94 -2.32 -12.61 -9.45
CA ALA A 94 -3.65 -12.03 -9.43
C ALA A 94 -4.74 -13.01 -9.90
N GLU A 95 -4.48 -13.76 -10.98
CA GLU A 95 -5.34 -14.83 -11.48
C GLU A 95 -5.56 -15.93 -10.42
N GLN A 96 -4.49 -16.35 -9.71
CA GLN A 96 -4.62 -17.31 -8.62
C GLN A 96 -5.43 -16.79 -7.43
N VAL A 97 -5.41 -15.48 -7.17
CA VAL A 97 -6.15 -14.86 -6.07
C VAL A 97 -7.63 -14.65 -6.41
N LEU A 98 -7.95 -14.31 -7.66
CA LEU A 98 -9.30 -13.91 -8.08
C LEU A 98 -10.02 -14.91 -8.99
N ASN A 99 -9.43 -16.09 -9.26
CA ASN A 99 -10.16 -17.16 -9.93
C ASN A 99 -11.42 -17.57 -9.15
N GLU A 100 -12.42 -18.02 -9.90
CA GLU A 100 -13.76 -18.33 -9.41
C GLU A 100 -13.78 -19.35 -8.25
N ALA A 101 -12.82 -20.29 -8.20
CA ALA A 101 -12.81 -21.34 -7.20
C ALA A 101 -12.41 -20.87 -5.79
N VAL A 102 -11.65 -19.77 -5.68
CA VAL A 102 -11.08 -19.31 -4.39
C VAL A 102 -11.33 -17.84 -4.08
N ARG A 103 -11.83 -17.04 -5.03
CA ARG A 103 -11.97 -15.58 -4.87
C ARG A 103 -12.77 -15.15 -3.64
N ASP A 104 -13.75 -15.95 -3.21
CA ASP A 104 -14.59 -15.67 -2.03
C ASP A 104 -13.78 -15.65 -0.72
N ARG A 105 -12.59 -16.26 -0.70
CA ARG A 105 -11.64 -16.16 0.43
C ARG A 105 -11.06 -14.75 0.54
N TYR A 106 -10.80 -14.10 -0.60
CA TYR A 106 -10.10 -12.82 -0.66
C TYR A 106 -11.05 -11.64 -0.80
N LEU A 107 -12.24 -11.86 -1.33
CA LEU A 107 -13.26 -10.88 -1.62
C LEU A 107 -14.56 -11.24 -0.88
N GLN A 108 -14.94 -10.44 0.12
CA GLN A 108 -16.12 -10.71 0.96
C GLN A 108 -17.42 -10.10 0.40
N CYS A 109 -17.42 -9.73 -0.87
CA CYS A 109 -18.52 -9.04 -1.53
C CYS A 109 -18.51 -9.35 -3.03
N GLU A 110 -19.64 -9.16 -3.69
CA GLU A 110 -19.75 -9.37 -5.13
C GLU A 110 -19.36 -8.10 -5.90
N LEU A 111 -18.62 -8.28 -6.99
CA LEU A 111 -18.33 -7.18 -7.91
C LEU A 111 -19.51 -6.91 -8.85
N PRO A 112 -19.76 -5.63 -9.19
CA PRO A 112 -20.82 -5.26 -10.10
C PRO A 112 -20.52 -5.71 -11.53
N LYS A 113 -21.53 -6.22 -12.23
CA LYS A 113 -21.39 -6.68 -13.62
C LYS A 113 -21.14 -5.54 -14.63
N SER A 114 -21.49 -4.29 -14.29
CA SER A 114 -21.55 -3.19 -15.26
C SER A 114 -20.53 -2.07 -15.06
N HIS A 115 -20.06 -1.81 -13.83
CA HIS A 115 -19.14 -0.70 -13.57
C HIS A 115 -18.35 -0.85 -12.27
N ILE A 116 -17.02 -0.83 -12.34
CA ILE A 116 -16.14 -1.02 -11.18
C ILE A 116 -15.50 0.27 -10.62
N ALA A 117 -15.38 1.36 -11.39
CA ALA A 117 -14.54 2.51 -11.00
C ALA A 117 -15.00 3.24 -9.71
N GLY A 118 -16.26 3.05 -9.32
CA GLY A 118 -16.88 3.63 -8.12
C GLY A 118 -17.32 2.58 -7.10
N ASP A 119 -16.99 1.32 -7.33
CA ASP A 119 -17.51 0.21 -6.56
C ASP A 119 -16.87 0.12 -5.17
N ALA A 120 -17.70 -0.11 -4.15
CA ALA A 120 -17.25 -0.18 -2.76
C ALA A 120 -16.48 -1.46 -2.46
N CYS A 121 -16.82 -2.57 -3.12
CA CYS A 121 -16.17 -3.86 -2.94
C CYS A 121 -14.74 -3.82 -3.50
N ALA A 122 -14.58 -3.34 -4.74
CA ALA A 122 -13.27 -3.15 -5.36
C ALA A 122 -12.38 -2.20 -4.55
N ARG A 123 -12.94 -1.10 -4.02
CA ARG A 123 -12.22 -0.17 -3.14
C ARG A 123 -11.73 -0.84 -1.87
N ALA A 124 -12.61 -1.54 -1.16
CA ALA A 124 -12.27 -2.23 0.08
C ALA A 124 -11.17 -3.28 -0.15
N PHE A 125 -11.26 -4.04 -1.24
CA PHE A 125 -10.23 -5.00 -1.65
C PHE A 125 -8.87 -4.31 -1.86
N LEU A 126 -8.84 -3.25 -2.69
CA LEU A 126 -7.60 -2.52 -2.98
C LEU A 126 -7.01 -1.88 -1.72
N ASP A 127 -7.83 -1.39 -0.80
CA ASP A 127 -7.35 -0.81 0.46
C ASP A 127 -6.76 -1.87 1.39
N TYR A 128 -7.44 -3.02 1.52
CA TYR A 128 -6.98 -4.10 2.38
C TYR A 128 -5.65 -4.70 1.91
N TYR A 129 -5.58 -5.10 0.64
CA TYR A 129 -4.37 -5.72 0.08
C TYR A 129 -3.32 -4.68 -0.27
N GLY A 130 -3.70 -3.52 -0.82
CA GLY A 130 -2.79 -2.43 -1.14
C GLY A 130 -2.03 -1.93 0.09
N LYS A 131 -2.67 -1.86 1.27
CA LYS A 131 -1.99 -1.52 2.52
C LYS A 131 -0.85 -2.49 2.85
N ARG A 132 -1.05 -3.79 2.64
CA ARG A 132 -0.05 -4.84 2.90
C ARG A 132 1.04 -4.88 1.84
N ILE A 133 0.66 -4.70 0.58
CA ILE A 133 1.59 -4.71 -0.56
C ILE A 133 2.50 -3.47 -0.52
N PHE A 134 1.94 -2.28 -0.33
CA PHE A 134 2.72 -1.02 -0.26
C PHE A 134 3.29 -0.75 1.12
N ARG A 135 2.86 -1.52 2.14
CA ARG A 135 3.30 -1.41 3.53
C ARG A 135 2.94 -0.06 4.16
N ARG A 136 1.90 0.58 3.61
CA ARG A 136 1.25 1.81 4.04
C ARG A 136 -0.11 1.92 3.34
N PRO A 137 -1.07 2.70 3.87
CA PRO A 137 -2.31 2.99 3.16
C PRO A 137 -2.05 3.50 1.74
N LEU A 138 -2.92 3.09 0.81
CA LEU A 138 -2.94 3.66 -0.54
C LEU A 138 -3.41 5.11 -0.47
N SER A 139 -2.75 5.99 -1.22
CA SER A 139 -3.28 7.33 -1.46
C SER A 139 -4.57 7.23 -2.28
N GLU A 140 -5.38 8.29 -2.24
CA GLU A 140 -6.59 8.36 -3.08
C GLU A 140 -6.26 8.20 -4.56
N ARG A 141 -5.17 8.82 -5.01
CA ARG A 141 -4.71 8.73 -6.38
C ARG A 141 -4.28 7.30 -6.75
N GLU A 142 -3.48 6.65 -5.90
CA GLU A 142 -3.03 5.28 -6.16
C GLU A 142 -4.22 4.34 -6.31
N ARG A 143 -5.20 4.42 -5.39
CA ARG A 143 -6.43 3.65 -5.47
C ARG A 143 -7.25 3.98 -6.72
N ALA A 144 -7.43 5.26 -7.04
CA ALA A 144 -8.17 5.69 -8.22
C ALA A 144 -7.53 5.17 -9.52
N ASP A 145 -6.21 5.26 -9.65
CA ASP A 145 -5.48 4.75 -10.82
C ASP A 145 -5.71 3.24 -11.02
N ARG A 146 -5.79 2.46 -9.93
CA ARG A 146 -6.09 1.02 -9.97
C ARG A 146 -7.51 0.74 -10.42
N LEU A 147 -8.47 1.52 -9.92
CA LEU A 147 -9.88 1.41 -10.35
C LEU A 147 -10.06 1.81 -11.82
N VAL A 148 -9.28 2.76 -12.33
CA VAL A 148 -9.26 3.12 -13.75
C VAL A 148 -8.72 1.97 -14.59
N ILE A 149 -7.66 1.28 -14.15
CA ILE A 149 -7.15 0.07 -14.83
C ILE A 149 -8.25 -0.98 -14.91
N ALA A 150 -8.92 -1.28 -13.80
CA ALA A 150 -10.00 -2.27 -13.77
C ALA A 150 -11.15 -1.90 -14.74
N ALA A 151 -11.58 -0.63 -14.72
CA ALA A 151 -12.62 -0.15 -15.61
C ALA A 151 -12.20 -0.21 -17.08
N LYS A 152 -10.91 -0.02 -17.39
CA LYS A 152 -10.40 -0.11 -18.75
C LYS A 152 -10.47 -1.54 -19.29
N ILE A 153 -10.17 -2.54 -18.47
CA ILE A 153 -10.31 -3.96 -18.84
C ILE A 153 -11.77 -4.29 -19.16
N MET A 154 -12.72 -3.83 -18.34
CA MET A 154 -14.15 -4.02 -18.62
C MET A 154 -14.58 -3.39 -19.95
N GLN A 155 -14.05 -2.20 -20.29
CA GLN A 155 -14.30 -1.55 -21.58
C GLN A 155 -13.74 -2.33 -22.78
N LEU A 156 -12.72 -3.17 -22.56
CA LEU A 156 -12.11 -4.02 -23.58
C LEU A 156 -12.81 -5.38 -23.71
N GLY A 157 -13.89 -5.61 -22.95
CA GLY A 157 -14.71 -6.82 -23.03
C GLY A 157 -14.48 -7.82 -21.88
N GLY A 158 -13.56 -7.51 -20.96
CA GLY A 158 -13.38 -8.31 -19.75
C GLY A 158 -14.50 -8.10 -18.73
N ASP A 159 -14.54 -8.97 -17.72
CA ASP A 159 -15.47 -8.81 -16.60
C ASP A 159 -14.87 -8.01 -15.43
N ALA A 160 -15.66 -7.79 -14.37
CA ALA A 160 -15.22 -7.01 -13.22
C ALA A 160 -14.12 -7.72 -12.41
N TYR A 161 -14.10 -9.06 -12.39
CA TYR A 161 -13.07 -9.83 -11.70
C TYR A 161 -11.75 -9.75 -12.46
N GLU A 162 -11.78 -9.91 -13.78
CA GLU A 162 -10.63 -9.69 -14.66
C GLU A 162 -10.09 -8.25 -14.53
N GLY A 163 -10.99 -7.27 -14.44
CA GLY A 163 -10.60 -5.89 -14.14
C GLY A 163 -9.87 -5.75 -12.80
N LEU A 164 -10.37 -6.38 -11.74
CA LEU A 164 -9.75 -6.36 -10.42
C LEU A 164 -8.42 -7.14 -10.40
N GLU A 165 -8.28 -8.20 -11.20
CA GLU A 165 -7.02 -8.94 -11.41
C GLU A 165 -5.93 -8.02 -11.93
N HIS A 166 -6.21 -7.27 -13.00
CA HIS A 166 -5.24 -6.31 -13.54
C HIS A 166 -4.96 -5.16 -12.57
N ALA A 167 -5.95 -4.72 -11.80
CA ALA A 167 -5.72 -3.72 -10.76
C ALA A 167 -4.78 -4.25 -9.66
N LEU A 168 -4.96 -5.50 -9.20
CA LEU A 168 -4.07 -6.16 -8.26
C LEU A 168 -2.67 -6.36 -8.84
N ALA A 169 -2.57 -6.88 -10.06
CA ALA A 169 -1.29 -7.04 -10.75
C ALA A 169 -0.53 -5.71 -10.83
N SER A 170 -1.22 -4.60 -11.08
CA SER A 170 -0.62 -3.27 -11.10
C SER A 170 -0.06 -2.82 -9.73
N LEU A 171 -0.60 -3.30 -8.60
CA LEU A 171 0.02 -3.09 -7.28
C LEU A 171 1.33 -3.90 -7.18
N LEU A 172 1.32 -5.14 -7.67
CA LEU A 172 2.44 -6.08 -7.60
C LEU A 172 3.60 -5.78 -8.58
N VAL A 173 3.44 -4.83 -9.50
CA VAL A 173 4.54 -4.28 -10.32
C VAL A 173 4.93 -2.85 -9.94
N SER A 174 4.22 -2.24 -8.99
CA SER A 174 4.49 -0.87 -8.56
C SER A 174 5.87 -0.76 -7.90
N PRO A 175 6.60 0.35 -8.10
CA PRO A 175 7.81 0.63 -7.33
C PRO A 175 7.57 0.60 -5.81
N ALA A 176 6.38 1.01 -5.35
CA ALA A 176 6.00 0.97 -3.94
C ALA A 176 5.93 -0.45 -3.35
N PHE A 177 5.82 -1.47 -4.21
CA PHE A 177 5.93 -2.88 -3.83
C PHE A 177 7.32 -3.46 -4.10
N LEU A 178 7.83 -3.32 -5.32
CA LEU A 178 9.13 -3.90 -5.72
C LEU A 178 10.30 -3.35 -4.91
N PHE A 179 10.17 -2.14 -4.37
CA PHE A 179 11.16 -1.51 -3.52
C PHE A 179 10.61 -1.21 -2.13
N ARG A 180 11.43 -1.47 -1.12
CA ARG A 180 11.26 -0.95 0.24
C ARG A 180 11.83 0.46 0.24
N MET A 181 10.95 1.44 0.30
CA MET A 181 11.30 2.85 0.33
C MET A 181 11.41 3.31 1.79
N GLU A 182 12.52 3.93 2.14
CA GLU A 182 12.69 4.62 3.42
C GLU A 182 12.32 6.09 3.21
N ILE A 183 11.24 6.51 3.87
CA ILE A 183 10.65 7.84 3.74
C ILE A 183 10.86 8.60 5.05
N LEU A 184 11.36 9.83 4.94
CA LEU A 184 11.49 10.75 6.06
C LEU A 184 10.26 11.64 6.23
N GLU A 185 10.01 12.03 7.47
CA GLU A 185 9.06 13.07 7.88
C GLU A 185 9.74 14.01 8.87
N PRO A 186 9.26 15.26 9.01
CA PRO A 186 9.76 16.17 10.04
C PRO A 186 9.64 15.55 11.44
N ASP A 187 10.68 15.70 12.28
CA ASP A 187 10.63 15.23 13.66
C ASP A 187 10.02 16.30 14.58
N PRO A 188 8.84 16.06 15.20
CA PRO A 188 8.27 16.99 16.16
C PRO A 188 9.12 17.18 17.42
N ALA A 189 10.03 16.24 17.74
CA ALA A 189 10.91 16.32 18.89
C ALA A 189 12.18 17.16 18.63
N GLU A 190 12.56 17.35 17.37
CA GLU A 190 13.79 18.05 16.98
C GLU A 190 13.50 19.04 15.84
N PRO A 191 13.35 20.35 16.13
CA PRO A 191 13.09 21.35 15.09
C PRO A 191 14.15 21.36 13.99
N GLY A 192 13.74 21.14 12.74
CA GLY A 192 14.63 21.00 11.59
C GLY A 192 15.27 19.62 11.44
N GLY A 193 15.02 18.71 12.39
CA GLY A 193 15.35 17.30 12.29
C GLY A 193 14.32 16.52 11.47
N GLU A 194 14.76 15.39 10.95
CA GLU A 194 13.94 14.44 10.21
C GLU A 194 14.04 13.05 10.83
N ARG A 195 12.96 12.29 10.72
CA ARG A 195 12.88 10.91 11.20
C ARG A 195 12.20 10.03 10.16
N LEU A 196 12.44 8.73 10.23
CA LEU A 196 11.67 7.77 9.42
C LEU A 196 10.20 7.81 9.80
N THR A 197 9.31 7.78 8.79
CA THR A 197 7.88 7.57 9.00
C THR A 197 7.62 6.26 9.75
N GLY A 198 6.52 6.19 10.50
CA GLY A 198 6.12 4.97 11.20
C GLY A 198 6.07 3.74 10.29
N TYR A 199 5.52 3.89 9.07
CA TYR A 199 5.46 2.81 8.09
C TYR A 199 6.84 2.39 7.57
N SER A 200 7.77 3.34 7.37
CA SER A 200 9.16 3.01 7.01
C SER A 200 9.85 2.22 8.12
N LYS A 201 9.60 2.57 9.39
CA LYS A 201 10.11 1.81 10.55
C LYS A 201 9.51 0.41 10.61
N ALA A 202 8.20 0.27 10.47
CA ALA A 202 7.52 -1.04 10.42
C ALA A 202 8.10 -1.94 9.33
N ALA A 203 8.21 -1.43 8.10
CA ALA A 203 8.81 -2.18 6.99
C ALA A 203 10.26 -2.57 7.31
N ARG A 204 11.08 -1.64 7.84
CA ARG A 204 12.46 -1.93 8.19
C ARG A 204 12.58 -3.04 9.24
N LEU A 205 11.77 -2.99 10.28
CA LEU A 205 11.72 -4.00 11.33
C LEU A 205 11.27 -5.35 10.78
N SER A 206 10.16 -5.39 10.02
CA SER A 206 9.60 -6.66 9.54
C SER A 206 10.55 -7.40 8.61
N TYR A 207 11.14 -6.70 7.64
CA TYR A 207 12.10 -7.32 6.73
C TYR A 207 13.45 -7.64 7.38
N PHE A 208 13.79 -7.00 8.50
CA PHE A 208 14.99 -7.35 9.25
C PHE A 208 14.77 -8.64 10.07
N LEU A 209 13.60 -8.79 10.69
CA LEU A 209 13.32 -9.88 11.63
C LEU A 209 12.69 -11.12 10.97
N TRP A 210 11.72 -10.92 10.08
CA TRP A 210 10.93 -11.99 9.45
C TRP A 210 11.12 -12.10 7.95
N ASN A 211 11.90 -11.18 7.36
CA ASN A 211 12.18 -11.17 5.91
C ASN A 211 10.91 -11.12 5.04
N THR A 212 9.90 -10.38 5.49
CA THR A 212 8.58 -10.28 4.85
C THR A 212 7.89 -8.94 5.16
N THR A 213 6.68 -8.73 4.65
CA THR A 213 5.88 -7.53 4.89
C THR A 213 5.46 -7.40 6.38
N PRO A 214 5.27 -6.19 6.94
CA PRO A 214 4.70 -6.04 8.28
C PRO A 214 3.29 -6.62 8.35
N ASP A 215 2.95 -7.27 9.47
CA ASP A 215 1.60 -7.73 9.74
C ASP A 215 0.65 -6.56 10.06
N GLU A 216 -0.66 -6.86 10.20
CA GLU A 216 -1.66 -5.82 10.44
C GLU A 216 -1.42 -5.08 11.76
N ALA A 217 -0.96 -5.79 12.80
CA ALA A 217 -0.67 -5.18 14.10
C ALA A 217 0.46 -4.16 14.01
N LEU A 218 1.55 -4.50 13.32
CA LEU A 218 2.70 -3.63 13.12
C LEU A 218 2.36 -2.44 12.18
N LEU A 219 1.52 -2.65 11.16
CA LEU A 219 1.02 -1.57 10.32
C LEU A 219 0.05 -0.64 11.08
N ALA A 220 -0.76 -1.16 12.00
CA ALA A 220 -1.62 -0.36 12.85
C ALA A 220 -0.80 0.49 13.84
N ALA A 221 0.16 -0.12 14.53
CA ALA A 221 1.10 0.58 15.41
C ALA A 221 1.86 1.70 14.69
N ALA A 222 2.29 1.45 13.43
CA ALA A 222 2.89 2.46 12.57
C ALA A 222 1.94 3.64 12.30
N GLY A 223 0.69 3.36 11.94
CA GLY A 223 -0.33 4.38 11.65
C GLY A 223 -0.73 5.19 12.89
N ASN A 224 -0.70 4.59 14.07
CA ASN A 224 -1.02 5.23 15.35
C ASN A 224 0.14 6.05 15.93
N GLY A 225 1.32 5.98 15.30
CA GLY A 225 2.52 6.67 15.75
C GLY A 225 3.25 5.99 16.92
N GLU A 226 2.84 4.78 17.31
CA GLU A 226 3.40 4.03 18.43
C GLU A 226 4.89 3.71 18.21
N LEU A 227 5.29 3.50 16.95
CA LEU A 227 6.68 3.24 16.54
C LEU A 227 7.62 4.47 16.63
N HIS A 228 7.10 5.63 17.06
CA HIS A 228 7.92 6.79 17.42
C HIS A 228 8.20 6.87 18.92
N THR A 229 7.60 5.99 19.73
CA THR A 229 7.77 5.96 21.17
C THR A 229 8.72 4.83 21.57
N ARG A 230 9.35 4.95 22.75
CA ARG A 230 10.15 3.85 23.31
C ARG A 230 9.28 2.66 23.71
N ASP A 231 8.09 2.90 24.23
CA ASP A 231 7.22 1.83 24.73
C ASP A 231 6.61 1.01 23.58
N GLY A 232 6.29 1.62 22.45
CA GLY A 232 5.84 0.89 21.26
C GLY A 232 6.92 0.06 20.55
N LEU A 233 8.18 0.11 21.02
CA LEU A 233 9.31 -0.66 20.50
C LEU A 233 9.82 -1.71 21.50
N ARG A 234 9.15 -1.89 22.64
CA ARG A 234 9.52 -2.85 23.68
C ARG A 234 8.86 -4.22 23.49
#